data_AF-A0A6I7Q0U4-F1
#
_entry.id   AF-A0A6I7Q0U4-F1
#
_cell.length_a   1.000
_cell.length_b   1.000
_cell.length_c   1.000
_cell.angle_alpha   90.00
_cell.angle_beta   90.00
_cell.angle_gamma   90.00
#
_symmetry.space_group_name_H-M   'P 1'
#
loop_
_entity.id
_entity.type
_entity.pdbx_description
1 polymer ?
#
loop_
_entity_poly.entity_id
_entity_poly.type
_entity_poly.pdbx_seq_one_letter_code
_entity_poly.pdbx_strand_id
1 'polypeptide(L)'
;MGVWYRLAQLGTTTVDRLAQQGEIPGFKLSGTWRFRRTELDRWIAAQIVEKTQDKPERPAQRSPPGGVGRRGVRTPMNAVEIEQAISDLAEQPFDPAEFPYAFLEAFGNKAATIKRLRAGASNKSDLGGVLQTSSIHILTCDAGRVTQTLAALKASPATAKAKAKLILATDGADFEAEDLTSGETVACAFKDFPDHFGLFQMYHGEKHMLILPGVSSEGREYLPVGLIDNHSLVSNLAFALYDAPLSNMALIASRLHLVWIATVCGKLETRYRYSNTLGWNTFPVPTLTEKKKADLTRCAEDILLAREHHFPATIADLYDPENMPADLRAAHDRNDEVLERIYIGRRFKNDTERLEKLFDRYTKMTTTQAKRWKST
;
A
#
# COMPACT_ATOMS: atom_id res chain seq x y z
N MET A 1 -17.42 -16.57 20.73
CA MET A 1 -18.13 -17.62 19.95
C MET A 1 -18.58 -17.16 18.55
N GLY A 2 -18.93 -15.88 18.31
CA GLY A 2 -19.47 -15.41 17.02
C GLY A 2 -18.49 -15.10 15.86
N VAL A 3 -17.21 -15.46 15.99
CA VAL A 3 -16.17 -15.15 14.98
C VAL A 3 -15.80 -16.39 14.14
N TRP A 4 -15.89 -17.60 14.71
CA TRP A 4 -15.47 -18.83 14.05
C TRP A 4 -16.51 -19.41 13.08
N TYR A 5 -17.82 -19.31 13.37
CA TYR A 5 -18.88 -19.73 12.44
C TYR A 5 -18.77 -19.05 11.06
N ARG A 6 -18.25 -17.82 11.03
CA ARG A 6 -18.06 -17.03 9.81
C ARG A 6 -16.80 -17.42 9.02
N LEU A 7 -15.80 -18.02 9.67
CA LEU A 7 -14.55 -18.42 9.01
C LEU A 7 -14.64 -19.81 8.33
N ALA A 8 -15.50 -20.70 8.82
CA ALA A 8 -15.64 -22.06 8.27
C ALA A 8 -16.82 -22.25 7.29
N GLN A 9 -17.66 -21.21 7.06
CA GLN A 9 -18.92 -21.30 6.29
C GLN A 9 -19.92 -22.37 6.78
N LEU A 10 -19.75 -22.91 7.99
CA LEU A 10 -20.65 -23.91 8.56
C LEU A 10 -21.78 -23.23 9.35
N GLY A 11 -23.03 -23.62 9.08
CA GLY A 11 -24.18 -23.20 9.87
C GLY A 11 -24.09 -23.71 11.32
N THR A 12 -24.61 -22.93 12.27
CA THR A 12 -24.57 -23.24 13.72
C THR A 12 -25.16 -24.62 14.04
N THR A 13 -26.27 -24.98 13.40
CA THR A 13 -26.94 -26.28 13.54
C THR A 13 -26.07 -27.46 13.10
N THR A 14 -25.23 -27.26 12.10
CA THR A 14 -24.34 -28.32 11.58
C THR A 14 -23.20 -28.60 12.55
N VAL A 15 -22.60 -27.57 13.12
CA VAL A 15 -21.52 -27.71 14.10
C VAL A 15 -22.02 -28.39 15.37
N ASP A 16 -23.20 -28.01 15.85
CA ASP A 16 -23.79 -28.61 17.04
C ASP A 16 -24.13 -30.09 16.82
N ARG A 17 -24.64 -30.45 15.62
CA ARG A 17 -24.89 -31.84 15.23
C ARG A 17 -23.60 -32.66 15.20
N LEU A 18 -22.56 -32.16 14.55
CA LEU A 18 -21.27 -32.86 14.41
C LEU A 18 -20.56 -33.03 15.76
N ALA A 19 -20.62 -32.01 16.63
CA ALA A 19 -20.09 -32.11 17.99
C ALA A 19 -20.87 -33.13 18.84
N GLN A 20 -22.19 -33.19 18.67
CA GLN A 20 -23.05 -34.15 19.37
C GLN A 20 -22.85 -35.60 18.90
N GLN A 21 -22.49 -35.81 17.63
CA GLN A 21 -22.15 -37.11 17.06
C GLN A 21 -20.70 -37.53 17.33
N GLY A 22 -19.90 -36.68 17.97
CA GLY A 22 -18.47 -36.93 18.24
C GLY A 22 -17.56 -36.80 17.02
N GLU A 23 -18.08 -36.30 15.90
CA GLU A 23 -17.35 -36.16 14.63
C GLU A 23 -16.37 -34.97 14.64
N ILE A 24 -16.56 -34.02 15.56
CA ILE A 24 -15.65 -32.89 15.81
C ILE A 24 -15.25 -32.88 17.29
N PRO A 25 -13.96 -32.70 17.63
CA PRO A 25 -13.51 -32.69 19.01
C PRO A 25 -14.02 -31.46 19.76
N GLY A 26 -14.99 -31.65 20.63
CA GLY A 26 -15.59 -30.62 21.46
C GLY A 26 -16.22 -31.19 22.73
N PHE A 27 -16.46 -30.33 23.72
CA PHE A 27 -17.13 -30.70 24.96
C PHE A 27 -18.19 -29.66 25.32
N LYS A 28 -19.24 -30.10 26.01
CA LYS A 28 -20.39 -29.25 26.33
C LYS A 28 -20.28 -28.72 27.75
N LEU A 29 -20.38 -27.39 27.91
CA LEU A 29 -20.37 -26.73 29.21
C LEU A 29 -21.55 -25.75 29.28
N SER A 30 -22.44 -25.95 30.26
CA SER A 30 -23.64 -25.12 30.48
C SER A 30 -24.45 -24.85 29.21
N GLY A 31 -24.83 -25.92 28.49
CA GLY A 31 -25.65 -25.84 27.29
C GLY A 31 -24.94 -25.37 26.02
N THR A 32 -23.68 -24.93 26.11
CA THR A 32 -22.91 -24.41 24.98
C THR A 32 -21.74 -25.33 24.64
N TRP A 33 -21.53 -25.62 23.36
CA TRP A 33 -20.36 -26.38 22.89
C TRP A 33 -19.08 -25.52 22.97
N ARG A 34 -17.99 -26.14 23.44
CA ARG A 34 -16.65 -25.57 23.54
C ARG A 34 -15.68 -26.46 22.80
N PHE A 35 -14.74 -25.83 22.10
CA PHE A 35 -13.75 -26.50 21.27
C PHE A 35 -12.37 -26.00 21.68
N ARG A 36 -11.44 -26.91 22.00
CA ARG A 36 -10.04 -26.50 22.18
C ARG A 36 -9.44 -26.27 20.80
N ARG A 37 -8.86 -25.08 20.60
CA ARG A 37 -8.24 -24.69 19.32
C ARG A 37 -7.23 -25.73 18.84
N THR A 38 -6.38 -26.23 19.74
CA THR A 38 -5.34 -27.22 19.43
C THR A 38 -5.88 -28.58 18.98
N GLU A 39 -7.02 -29.02 19.52
CA GLU A 39 -7.67 -30.29 19.12
C GLU A 39 -8.41 -30.13 17.79
N LEU A 40 -9.04 -28.98 17.59
CA LEU A 40 -9.73 -28.65 16.34
C LEU A 40 -8.76 -28.50 15.17
N ASP A 41 -7.65 -27.78 15.36
CA ASP A 41 -6.62 -27.60 14.35
C ASP A 41 -6.02 -28.96 13.92
N ARG A 42 -5.82 -29.87 14.88
CA ARG A 42 -5.35 -31.24 14.61
C ARG A 42 -6.37 -32.07 13.83
N TRP A 43 -7.65 -31.95 14.18
CA TRP A 43 -8.73 -32.62 13.46
C TRP A 43 -8.88 -32.12 12.02
N ILE A 44 -8.79 -30.80 11.79
CA ILE A 44 -8.81 -30.21 10.43
C ILE A 44 -7.65 -30.74 9.60
N ALA A 45 -6.45 -30.80 10.16
CA ALA A 45 -5.27 -31.32 9.47
C ALA A 45 -5.46 -32.79 9.06
N ALA A 46 -6.06 -33.62 9.92
CA ALA A 46 -6.34 -35.02 9.61
C ALA A 46 -7.33 -35.18 8.44
N GLN A 47 -8.40 -34.36 8.41
CA GLN A 47 -9.42 -34.39 7.35
C GLN A 47 -8.90 -33.95 5.97
N ILE A 48 -7.89 -33.08 5.93
CA ILE A 48 -7.23 -32.67 4.68
C ILE A 48 -6.37 -33.81 4.12
N VAL A 49 -5.65 -34.54 4.99
CA VAL A 49 -4.82 -35.67 4.57
C VAL A 49 -5.67 -36.83 4.05
N GLU A 50 -6.77 -37.14 4.73
CA GLU A 50 -7.71 -38.22 4.36
C GLU A 50 -8.33 -37.98 2.97
N LYS A 51 -8.73 -36.74 2.65
CA LYS A 51 -9.26 -36.37 1.32
C LYS A 51 -8.24 -36.40 0.18
N THR A 52 -6.95 -36.44 0.50
CA THR A 52 -5.88 -36.45 -0.51
C THR A 52 -5.50 -37.87 -0.93
N GLN A 53 -5.83 -38.89 -0.12
CA GLN A 53 -5.51 -40.29 -0.41
C GLN A 53 -6.58 -41.03 -1.24
N ASP A 54 -7.80 -40.49 -1.35
CA ASP A 54 -8.96 -41.23 -1.88
C ASP A 54 -9.35 -40.90 -3.35
N LYS A 55 -8.36 -40.55 -4.19
CA LYS A 55 -8.61 -40.21 -5.61
C LYS A 55 -7.94 -41.21 -6.55
N PRO A 56 -8.69 -41.99 -7.36
CA PRO A 56 -8.09 -42.95 -8.28
C PRO A 56 -7.40 -42.25 -9.45
N GLU A 57 -6.23 -42.77 -9.84
CA GLU A 57 -5.43 -42.29 -10.97
C GLU A 57 -6.18 -42.45 -12.31
N ARG A 58 -6.17 -41.40 -13.13
CA ARG A 58 -6.66 -41.45 -14.53
C ARG A 58 -5.49 -41.78 -15.48
N PRO A 59 -5.75 -42.52 -16.57
CA PRO A 59 -4.69 -42.94 -17.48
C PRO A 59 -4.11 -41.78 -18.29
N ALA A 60 -2.81 -41.87 -18.54
CA ALA A 60 -1.97 -40.83 -19.11
C ALA A 60 -2.34 -40.46 -20.55
N GLN A 61 -2.59 -39.17 -20.81
CA GLN A 61 -2.51 -38.56 -22.14
C GLN A 61 -1.70 -37.26 -22.11
N ARG A 62 -0.55 -37.36 -22.79
CA ARG A 62 0.43 -36.37 -23.30
C ARG A 62 0.39 -34.93 -22.76
N SER A 63 1.51 -34.55 -22.15
CA SER A 63 1.86 -33.21 -21.67
C SER A 63 2.04 -32.16 -22.78
N PRO A 64 1.50 -30.94 -22.62
CA PRO A 64 2.15 -29.72 -23.08
C PRO A 64 3.14 -29.20 -22.02
N PRO A 65 4.24 -28.52 -22.39
CA PRO A 65 5.26 -28.11 -21.43
C PRO A 65 4.85 -26.88 -20.60
N GLY A 66 5.06 -26.97 -19.29
CA GLY A 66 5.48 -25.84 -18.45
C GLY A 66 4.42 -24.90 -17.87
N GLY A 67 3.61 -25.38 -16.92
CA GLY A 67 2.78 -24.53 -16.04
C GLY A 67 3.59 -23.90 -14.90
N VAL A 68 3.58 -22.57 -14.87
CA VAL A 68 4.33 -21.67 -13.99
C VAL A 68 3.96 -21.82 -12.51
N GLY A 69 4.97 -21.97 -11.66
CA GLY A 69 4.84 -21.99 -10.20
C GLY A 69 4.22 -20.71 -9.62
N ARG A 70 3.48 -20.89 -8.52
CA ARG A 70 2.89 -19.82 -7.71
C ARG A 70 3.95 -18.75 -7.37
N ARG A 71 3.81 -17.54 -7.91
CA ARG A 71 4.60 -16.39 -7.48
C ARG A 71 4.12 -15.96 -6.09
N GLY A 72 4.99 -16.09 -5.10
CA GLY A 72 4.86 -15.38 -3.83
C GLY A 72 4.72 -13.89 -4.11
N VAL A 73 3.70 -13.28 -3.53
CA VAL A 73 3.54 -11.83 -3.55
C VAL A 73 4.63 -11.27 -2.63
N ARG A 74 5.77 -10.85 -3.20
CA ARG A 74 6.77 -10.04 -2.48
C ARG A 74 6.07 -8.72 -2.10
N THR A 75 6.01 -8.45 -0.80
CA THR A 75 5.70 -7.12 -0.24
C THR A 75 6.62 -6.08 -0.90
N PRO A 76 6.16 -4.86 -1.25
CA PRO A 76 7.07 -3.80 -1.67
C PRO A 76 8.18 -3.63 -0.63
N MET A 77 9.44 -3.50 -1.09
CA MET A 77 10.59 -3.42 -0.18
C MET A 77 10.45 -2.22 0.75
N ASN A 78 10.74 -2.43 2.03
CA ASN A 78 10.72 -1.35 3.03
C ASN A 78 12.01 -0.50 2.92
N ALA A 79 12.03 0.70 3.50
CA ALA A 79 13.17 1.60 3.40
C ALA A 79 14.50 0.98 3.89
N VAL A 80 14.47 0.15 4.93
CA VAL A 80 15.65 -0.54 5.48
C VAL A 80 16.16 -1.63 4.53
N GLU A 81 15.26 -2.35 3.86
CA GLU A 81 15.63 -3.32 2.83
C GLU A 81 16.25 -2.65 1.61
N ILE A 82 15.79 -1.46 1.25
CA ILE A 82 16.38 -0.67 0.17
C ILE A 82 17.75 -0.15 0.58
N GLU A 83 17.87 0.43 1.79
CA GLU A 83 19.13 0.92 2.37
C GLU A 83 20.19 -0.18 2.48
N GLN A 84 19.79 -1.39 2.88
CA GLN A 84 20.69 -2.55 2.88
C GLN A 84 21.08 -2.93 1.45
N ALA A 85 20.12 -3.00 0.51
CA ALA A 85 20.40 -3.40 -0.87
C ALA A 85 21.33 -2.42 -1.60
N ILE A 86 21.26 -1.12 -1.32
CA ILE A 86 22.18 -0.13 -1.88
C ILE A 86 23.56 -0.19 -1.22
N SER A 87 23.63 -0.47 0.09
CA SER A 87 24.90 -0.66 0.80
C SER A 87 25.64 -1.89 0.25
N ASP A 88 24.91 -3.00 0.10
CA ASP A 88 25.44 -4.23 -0.53
C ASP A 88 25.88 -3.99 -1.98
N LEU A 89 25.21 -3.10 -2.72
CA LEU A 89 25.56 -2.74 -4.09
C LEU A 89 26.85 -1.92 -4.15
N ALA A 90 27.05 -0.99 -3.20
CA ALA A 90 28.25 -0.15 -3.14
C ALA A 90 29.52 -0.93 -2.74
N GLU A 91 29.37 -2.04 -2.00
CA GLU A 91 30.47 -2.93 -1.61
C GLU A 91 30.91 -3.90 -2.73
N GLN A 92 30.04 -4.17 -3.70
CA GLN A 92 30.35 -5.09 -4.80
C GLN A 92 31.34 -4.48 -5.80
N PRO A 93 32.14 -5.31 -6.50
CA PRO A 93 32.94 -4.83 -7.63
C PRO A 93 32.05 -4.14 -8.66
N PHE A 94 32.43 -2.92 -9.05
CA PHE A 94 31.66 -2.13 -10.01
C PHE A 94 31.66 -2.80 -11.40
N ASP A 95 30.47 -3.14 -11.89
CA ASP A 95 30.22 -3.58 -13.26
C ASP A 95 29.40 -2.50 -13.98
N PRO A 96 29.98 -1.78 -14.96
CA PRO A 96 29.28 -0.69 -15.65
C PRO A 96 28.07 -1.14 -16.47
N ALA A 97 28.03 -2.41 -16.91
CA ALA A 97 26.91 -2.95 -17.70
C ALA A 97 25.75 -3.38 -16.80
N GLU A 98 26.05 -3.89 -15.62
CA GLU A 98 25.05 -4.43 -14.69
C GLU A 98 24.54 -3.40 -13.68
N PHE A 99 25.38 -2.42 -13.30
CA PHE A 99 25.08 -1.42 -12.27
C PHE A 99 23.72 -0.73 -12.46
N PRO A 100 23.35 -0.19 -13.64
CA PRO A 100 22.06 0.49 -13.80
C PRO A 100 20.86 -0.39 -13.46
N TYR A 101 20.96 -1.69 -13.71
CA TYR A 101 19.87 -2.64 -13.45
C TYR A 101 19.86 -3.10 -11.99
N ALA A 102 21.03 -3.34 -11.40
CA ALA A 102 21.17 -3.66 -9.99
C ALA A 102 20.69 -2.51 -9.10
N PHE A 103 21.02 -1.27 -9.48
CA PHE A 103 20.51 -0.06 -8.87
C PHE A 103 18.98 -0.03 -8.90
N LEU A 104 18.36 -0.18 -10.08
CA LEU A 104 16.90 -0.20 -10.21
C LEU A 104 16.24 -1.32 -9.38
N GLU A 105 16.88 -2.49 -9.30
CA GLU A 105 16.41 -3.62 -8.51
C GLU A 105 16.47 -3.33 -7.00
N ALA A 106 17.52 -2.67 -6.51
CA ALA A 106 17.64 -2.21 -5.12
C ALA A 106 16.46 -1.28 -4.74
N PHE A 107 16.02 -0.42 -5.65
CA PHE A 107 14.82 0.44 -5.47
C PHE A 107 13.48 -0.26 -5.76
N GLY A 108 13.46 -1.59 -5.86
CA GLY A 108 12.23 -2.39 -5.90
C GLY A 108 11.63 -2.59 -7.30
N ASN A 109 12.38 -2.32 -8.37
CA ASN A 109 11.90 -2.66 -9.72
C ASN A 109 11.74 -4.18 -9.88
N LYS A 110 10.59 -4.61 -10.41
CA LYS A 110 10.31 -6.02 -10.63
C LYS A 110 11.23 -6.60 -11.71
N ALA A 111 11.67 -7.84 -11.55
CA ALA A 111 12.48 -8.56 -12.54
C ALA A 111 11.91 -8.53 -13.97
N ALA A 112 10.58 -8.53 -14.14
CA ALA A 112 9.94 -8.40 -15.44
C ALA A 112 10.18 -7.02 -16.10
N THR A 113 10.21 -5.95 -15.31
CA THR A 113 10.54 -4.59 -15.76
C THR A 113 12.00 -4.51 -16.15
N ILE A 114 12.90 -5.01 -15.30
CA ILE A 114 14.35 -5.08 -15.58
C ILE A 114 14.62 -5.84 -16.88
N LYS A 115 13.99 -7.01 -17.07
CA LYS A 115 14.14 -7.80 -18.30
C LYS A 115 13.70 -7.04 -19.56
N ARG A 116 12.63 -6.23 -19.47
CA ARG A 116 12.16 -5.40 -20.59
C ARG A 116 13.09 -4.23 -20.90
N LEU A 117 13.70 -3.63 -19.87
CA LEU A 117 14.70 -2.57 -20.03
C LEU A 117 15.96 -3.13 -20.72
N ARG A 118 16.46 -4.28 -20.25
CA ARG A 118 17.60 -4.99 -20.86
C ARG A 118 17.36 -5.36 -22.32
N ALA A 119 16.16 -5.82 -22.65
CA ALA A 119 15.80 -6.20 -24.02
C ALA A 119 15.57 -5.00 -24.97
N GLY A 120 15.70 -3.75 -24.51
CA GLY A 120 15.48 -2.55 -25.34
C GLY A 120 14.01 -2.28 -25.70
N ALA A 121 13.08 -3.09 -25.21
CA ALA A 121 11.65 -2.96 -25.52
C ALA A 121 11.08 -1.66 -24.94
N SER A 122 11.42 -1.35 -23.67
CA SER A 122 11.02 -0.12 -22.98
C SER A 122 12.15 0.87 -22.73
N ASN A 123 13.42 0.47 -22.93
CA ASN A 123 14.55 1.38 -22.82
C ASN A 123 14.69 2.17 -24.13
N LYS A 124 14.51 3.49 -24.06
CA LYS A 124 14.60 4.42 -25.20
C LYS A 124 15.67 5.50 -24.98
N SER A 125 16.71 5.18 -24.21
CA SER A 125 17.88 6.04 -24.06
C SER A 125 18.51 6.32 -25.42
N ASP A 126 18.80 7.59 -25.68
CA ASP A 126 19.55 8.07 -26.85
C ASP A 126 21.07 8.11 -26.61
N LEU A 127 21.51 7.91 -25.37
CA LEU A 127 22.91 7.96 -24.95
C LEU A 127 23.50 6.58 -24.62
N GLY A 128 22.75 5.50 -24.87
CA GLY A 128 23.22 4.12 -24.62
C GLY A 128 23.11 3.63 -23.18
N GLY A 129 22.42 4.38 -22.32
CA GLY A 129 22.18 4.04 -20.91
C GLY A 129 20.85 3.32 -20.67
N VAL A 130 20.37 3.38 -19.43
CA VAL A 130 19.06 2.86 -19.03
C VAL A 130 18.09 3.99 -18.76
N LEU A 131 17.09 4.13 -19.63
CA LEU A 131 16.00 5.10 -19.46
C LEU A 131 14.70 4.41 -19.06
N GLN A 132 14.19 4.73 -17.86
CA GLN A 132 12.88 4.33 -17.38
C GLN A 132 11.93 5.53 -17.41
N THR A 133 10.87 5.42 -18.22
CA THR A 133 9.86 6.48 -18.38
C THR A 133 9.24 6.89 -17.04
N SER A 134 9.08 8.20 -16.85
CA SER A 134 8.54 8.84 -15.65
C SER A 134 9.32 8.55 -14.36
N SER A 135 10.59 8.12 -14.48
CA SER A 135 11.37 7.61 -13.36
C SER A 135 12.81 8.13 -13.41
N ILE A 136 13.74 7.44 -14.09
CA ILE A 136 15.17 7.76 -14.05
C ILE A 136 15.87 7.50 -15.38
N HIS A 137 16.92 8.27 -15.68
CA HIS A 137 17.88 8.02 -16.77
C HIS A 137 19.28 7.82 -16.19
N ILE A 138 19.82 6.60 -16.33
CA ILE A 138 21.11 6.19 -15.78
C ILE A 138 22.10 5.97 -16.91
N LEU A 139 23.32 6.50 -16.79
CA LEU A 139 24.42 6.24 -17.73
C LEU A 139 25.73 6.00 -16.99
N THR A 140 26.37 4.87 -17.27
CA THR A 140 27.74 4.60 -16.83
C THR A 140 28.73 5.14 -17.87
N CYS A 141 29.89 5.62 -17.42
CA CYS A 141 30.87 6.29 -18.28
C CYS A 141 32.31 5.92 -17.93
N ASP A 142 33.26 6.35 -18.77
CA ASP A 142 34.68 6.17 -18.53
C ASP A 142 35.16 7.06 -17.35
N ALA A 143 36.25 6.64 -16.71
CA ALA A 143 36.81 7.33 -15.54
C ALA A 143 37.04 8.84 -15.80
N GLY A 144 36.54 9.67 -14.88
CA GLY A 144 36.67 11.14 -14.92
C GLY A 144 35.72 11.84 -15.89
N ARG A 145 34.72 11.14 -16.45
CA ARG A 145 33.71 11.72 -17.35
C ARG A 145 32.34 11.95 -16.68
N VAL A 146 32.20 11.72 -15.38
CA VAL A 146 30.91 11.70 -14.68
C VAL A 146 30.15 13.03 -14.84
N THR A 147 30.76 14.17 -14.53
CA THR A 147 30.12 15.50 -14.66
C THR A 147 29.68 15.81 -16.09
N GLN A 148 30.51 15.46 -17.08
CA GLN A 148 30.17 15.66 -18.49
C GLN A 148 28.99 14.77 -18.92
N THR A 149 28.95 13.54 -18.38
CA THR A 149 27.90 12.55 -18.65
C THR A 149 26.57 12.98 -18.03
N LEU A 150 26.58 13.50 -16.80
CA LEU A 150 25.39 14.05 -16.15
C LEU A 150 24.83 15.24 -16.93
N ALA A 151 25.70 16.15 -17.38
CA ALA A 151 25.29 17.28 -18.23
C ALA A 151 24.66 16.82 -19.56
N ALA A 152 25.20 15.75 -20.18
CA ALA A 152 24.63 15.15 -21.38
C ALA A 152 23.26 14.51 -21.12
N LEU A 153 23.10 13.79 -20.00
CA LEU A 153 21.82 13.24 -19.56
C LEU A 153 20.75 14.32 -19.37
N LYS A 154 21.13 15.45 -18.76
CA LYS A 154 20.26 16.61 -18.55
C LYS A 154 19.82 17.26 -19.87
N ALA A 155 20.73 17.34 -20.84
CA ALA A 155 20.45 17.93 -22.15
C ALA A 155 19.74 16.97 -23.13
N SER A 156 19.62 15.68 -22.80
CA SER A 156 19.05 14.67 -23.70
C SER A 156 17.56 14.91 -24.00
N PRO A 157 17.16 14.96 -25.29
CA PRO A 157 15.75 15.00 -25.69
C PRO A 157 14.97 13.77 -25.22
N ALA A 158 15.62 12.60 -25.12
CA ALA A 158 14.97 11.39 -24.64
C ALA A 158 14.62 11.47 -23.14
N THR A 159 15.52 12.04 -22.31
CA THR A 159 15.26 12.33 -20.88
C THR A 159 13.99 13.15 -20.71
N ALA A 160 13.91 14.28 -21.43
CA ALA A 160 12.75 15.17 -21.38
C ALA A 160 11.47 14.51 -21.91
N LYS A 161 11.54 13.82 -23.06
CA LYS A 161 10.39 13.14 -23.67
C LYS A 161 9.84 12.02 -22.79
N ALA A 162 10.72 11.29 -22.12
CA ALA A 162 10.36 10.23 -21.19
C ALA A 162 9.91 10.76 -19.82
N LYS A 163 9.99 12.08 -19.58
CA LYS A 163 9.68 12.72 -18.30
C LYS A 163 10.44 12.08 -17.13
N ALA A 164 11.72 11.75 -17.34
CA ALA A 164 12.54 11.23 -16.25
C ALA A 164 12.60 12.26 -15.12
N LYS A 165 12.44 11.79 -13.88
CA LYS A 165 12.50 12.63 -12.68
C LYS A 165 13.93 12.75 -12.16
N LEU A 166 14.71 11.67 -12.29
CA LEU A 166 16.10 11.60 -11.84
C LEU A 166 17.03 11.36 -13.03
N ILE A 167 18.24 11.91 -12.96
CA ILE A 167 19.38 11.54 -13.81
C ILE A 167 20.55 11.10 -12.94
N LEU A 168 21.31 10.10 -13.40
CA LEU A 168 22.42 9.53 -12.65
C LEU A 168 23.57 9.18 -13.61
N ALA A 169 24.77 9.66 -13.30
CA ALA A 169 26.01 9.31 -13.97
C ALA A 169 27.01 8.72 -12.97
N THR A 170 27.77 7.70 -13.39
CA THR A 170 28.86 7.15 -12.59
C THR A 170 29.91 6.44 -13.45
N ASP A 171 31.16 6.46 -13.02
CA ASP A 171 32.27 5.68 -13.58
C ASP A 171 32.76 4.57 -12.64
N GLY A 172 32.07 4.37 -11.50
CA GLY A 172 32.43 3.41 -10.46
C GLY A 172 33.42 3.94 -9.41
N ALA A 173 34.00 5.12 -9.61
CA ALA A 173 34.79 5.84 -8.62
C ALA A 173 34.02 7.05 -8.09
N ASP A 174 33.44 7.84 -9.00
CA ASP A 174 32.61 9.00 -8.73
C ASP A 174 31.15 8.70 -9.08
N PHE A 175 30.25 9.35 -8.36
CA PHE A 175 28.82 9.21 -8.50
C PHE A 175 28.17 10.59 -8.46
N GLU A 176 27.45 10.94 -9.53
CA GLU A 176 26.67 12.17 -9.56
C GLU A 176 25.22 11.91 -9.98
N ALA A 177 24.28 12.60 -9.34
CA ALA A 177 22.87 12.52 -9.65
C ALA A 177 22.18 13.87 -9.47
N GLU A 178 21.07 14.07 -10.18
CA GLU A 178 20.20 15.24 -10.04
C GLU A 178 18.73 14.82 -10.12
N ASP A 179 17.92 15.33 -9.20
CA ASP A 179 16.46 15.33 -9.32
C ASP A 179 16.04 16.55 -10.17
N LEU A 180 15.51 16.27 -11.36
CA LEU A 180 15.07 17.28 -12.32
C LEU A 180 13.78 18.00 -11.90
N THR A 181 13.10 17.51 -10.87
CA THR A 181 11.87 18.11 -10.31
C THR A 181 12.19 19.04 -9.15
N SER A 182 13.04 18.63 -8.21
CA SER A 182 13.43 19.47 -7.06
C SER A 182 14.67 20.33 -7.33
N GLY A 183 15.53 19.93 -8.27
CA GLY A 183 16.85 20.52 -8.50
C GLY A 183 17.92 20.06 -7.51
N GLU A 184 17.61 19.09 -6.64
CA GLU A 184 18.56 18.53 -5.68
C GLU A 184 19.64 17.71 -6.40
N THR A 185 20.89 17.93 -6.02
CA THR A 185 22.07 17.29 -6.63
C THR A 185 22.89 16.53 -5.61
N VAL A 186 23.41 15.37 -6.00
CA VAL A 186 24.39 14.58 -5.25
C VAL A 186 25.65 14.45 -6.09
N ALA A 187 26.80 14.69 -5.48
CA ALA A 187 28.12 14.43 -6.05
C ALA A 187 29.02 13.87 -4.93
N CYS A 188 29.36 12.59 -5.02
CA CYS A 188 30.11 11.88 -3.99
C CYS A 188 30.99 10.78 -4.60
N ALA A 189 31.87 10.18 -3.80
CA ALA A 189 32.50 8.93 -4.21
C ALA A 189 31.43 7.84 -4.34
N PHE A 190 31.64 6.89 -5.24
CA PHE A 190 30.70 5.78 -5.47
C PHE A 190 30.42 4.98 -4.19
N LYS A 191 31.40 4.84 -3.29
CA LYS A 191 31.18 4.10 -2.04
C LYS A 191 30.23 4.79 -1.06
N ASP A 192 30.07 6.11 -1.20
CA ASP A 192 29.33 6.94 -0.26
C ASP A 192 27.91 7.25 -0.78
N PHE A 193 27.55 6.85 -2.00
CA PHE A 193 26.19 7.08 -2.53
C PHE A 193 25.06 6.49 -1.65
N PRO A 194 25.25 5.37 -0.90
CA PRO A 194 24.22 4.87 0.01
C PRO A 194 23.77 5.88 1.05
N ASP A 195 24.66 6.76 1.52
CA ASP A 195 24.34 7.82 2.48
C ASP A 195 23.40 8.89 1.90
N HIS A 196 23.27 8.91 0.56
CA HIS A 196 22.40 9.80 -0.20
C HIS A 196 21.13 9.11 -0.72
N PHE A 197 20.76 7.96 -0.15
CA PHE A 197 19.56 7.18 -0.48
C PHE A 197 18.26 8.00 -0.61
N GLY A 198 18.10 9.05 0.20
CA GLY A 198 16.91 9.91 0.21
C GLY A 198 16.53 10.46 -1.17
N LEU A 199 17.52 10.88 -1.96
CA LEU A 199 17.33 11.39 -3.32
C LEU A 199 16.70 10.34 -4.26
N PHE A 200 17.00 9.07 -4.01
CA PHE A 200 16.62 7.96 -4.88
C PHE A 200 15.33 7.26 -4.45
N GLN A 201 14.71 7.69 -3.35
CA GLN A 201 13.36 7.24 -3.00
C GLN A 201 12.37 7.73 -4.06
N MET A 202 12.04 6.84 -5.00
CA MET A 202 11.10 7.07 -6.10
C MET A 202 9.64 7.34 -5.66
N TYR A 203 9.40 7.37 -4.35
CA TYR A 203 8.11 7.64 -3.73
C TYR A 203 8.22 8.86 -2.81
N HIS A 204 8.36 10.04 -3.42
CA HIS A 204 8.25 11.32 -2.72
C HIS A 204 7.02 12.09 -3.25
N GLY A 205 6.43 12.94 -2.41
CA GLY A 205 5.46 13.93 -2.85
C GLY A 205 6.21 15.14 -3.38
N GLU A 206 5.76 15.73 -4.48
CA GLU A 206 6.33 16.98 -5.02
C GLU A 206 5.96 18.18 -4.15
N LYS A 207 4.78 18.16 -3.52
CA LYS A 207 4.24 19.28 -2.71
C LYS A 207 3.97 18.89 -1.27
N HIS A 208 3.30 17.77 -1.06
CA HIS A 208 2.88 17.31 0.26
C HIS A 208 2.55 15.82 0.24
N MET A 209 2.40 15.25 1.43
CA MET A 209 1.94 13.88 1.61
C MET A 209 0.82 13.82 2.65
N LEU A 210 -0.18 12.98 2.37
CA LEU A 210 -1.14 12.57 3.39
C LEU A 210 -0.60 11.32 4.08
N ILE A 211 -0.35 11.39 5.38
CA ILE A 211 0.20 10.29 6.17
C ILE A 211 -0.89 9.69 7.06
N LEU A 212 -0.91 8.37 7.18
CA LEU A 212 -1.80 7.66 8.09
C LEU A 212 -1.05 6.54 8.82
N PRO A 213 -1.34 6.29 10.11
CA PRO A 213 -0.63 5.28 10.89
C PRO A 213 -0.99 3.86 10.41
N GLY A 214 0.02 3.00 10.30
CA GLY A 214 -0.16 1.58 9.99
C GLY A 214 -0.81 0.79 11.13
N VAL A 215 -0.63 1.24 12.38
CA VAL A 215 -1.31 0.70 13.56
C VAL A 215 -1.94 1.84 14.35
N SER A 216 -3.24 1.74 14.66
CA SER A 216 -3.95 2.71 15.49
C SER A 216 -4.81 2.02 16.54
N SER A 217 -4.96 2.67 17.70
CA SER A 217 -5.91 2.26 18.74
C SER A 217 -7.32 2.15 18.17
N GLU A 218 -8.00 1.08 18.55
CA GLU A 218 -9.40 0.82 18.25
C GLU A 218 -10.37 1.70 19.04
N GLY A 219 -9.89 2.37 20.09
CA GLY A 219 -10.68 3.31 20.88
C GLY A 219 -10.92 4.64 20.16
N ARG A 220 -10.08 5.01 19.19
CA ARG A 220 -10.23 6.29 18.47
C ARG A 220 -11.43 6.25 17.54
N GLU A 221 -12.27 7.29 17.61
CA GLU A 221 -13.45 7.45 16.75
C GLU A 221 -13.12 7.74 15.28
N TYR A 222 -11.89 8.18 15.00
CA TYR A 222 -11.37 8.54 13.69
C TYR A 222 -9.91 8.12 13.53
N LEU A 223 -9.47 7.84 12.31
CA LEU A 223 -8.05 7.67 12.02
C LEU A 223 -7.34 9.04 12.04
N PRO A 224 -6.22 9.19 12.78
CA PRO A 224 -5.47 10.43 12.80
C PRO A 224 -4.60 10.55 11.54
N VAL A 225 -5.22 10.87 10.41
CA VAL A 225 -4.53 11.21 9.16
C VAL A 225 -3.87 12.58 9.29
N GLY A 226 -2.62 12.72 8.86
CA GLY A 226 -1.85 13.96 8.85
C GLY A 226 -1.58 14.48 7.44
N LEU A 227 -1.30 15.77 7.35
CA LEU A 227 -0.73 16.42 6.17
C LEU A 227 0.70 16.83 6.54
N ILE A 228 1.69 16.31 5.82
CA ILE A 228 3.10 16.62 6.02
C ILE A 228 3.70 17.18 4.73
N ASP A 229 4.77 17.96 4.87
CA ASP A 229 5.50 18.52 3.73
C ASP A 229 6.24 17.43 2.94
N ASN A 230 6.76 17.83 1.78
CA ASN A 230 7.58 17.00 0.91
C ASN A 230 9.02 16.79 1.42
N HIS A 231 9.42 17.41 2.54
CA HIS A 231 10.74 17.26 3.14
C HIS A 231 10.78 16.14 4.19
N SER A 232 9.62 15.58 4.53
CA SER A 232 9.48 14.53 5.53
C SER A 232 9.65 13.12 4.92
N LEU A 233 10.31 12.22 5.64
CA LEU A 233 10.41 10.80 5.26
C LEU A 233 9.42 9.96 6.07
N VAL A 234 8.65 9.11 5.37
CA VAL A 234 7.62 8.26 5.99
C VAL A 234 8.18 6.86 6.26
N SER A 235 8.20 6.47 7.54
CA SER A 235 8.65 5.13 7.93
C SER A 235 7.66 4.04 7.52
N ASN A 236 8.12 2.78 7.55
CA ASN A 236 7.30 1.60 7.24
C ASN A 236 6.09 1.39 8.20
N LEU A 237 6.05 2.08 9.33
CA LEU A 237 4.94 2.03 10.29
C LEU A 237 3.80 2.97 9.92
N ALA A 238 3.92 3.74 8.84
CA ALA A 238 2.88 4.59 8.30
C ALA A 238 2.70 4.34 6.79
N PHE A 239 1.55 4.75 6.28
CA PHE A 239 1.27 4.79 4.84
C PHE A 239 1.17 6.25 4.40
N ALA A 240 1.61 6.52 3.17
CA ALA A 240 1.55 7.83 2.56
C ALA A 240 0.77 7.81 1.25
N LEU A 241 0.02 8.88 0.99
CA LEU A 241 -0.50 9.23 -0.33
C LEU A 241 0.25 10.48 -0.82
N TYR A 242 1.07 10.32 -1.85
CA TYR A 242 1.89 11.38 -2.44
C TYR A 242 1.05 12.29 -3.33
N ASP A 243 1.14 13.61 -3.11
CA ASP A 243 0.44 14.67 -3.86
C ASP A 243 -1.06 14.43 -4.04
N ALA A 244 -1.66 13.66 -3.13
CA ALA A 244 -3.07 13.37 -3.19
C ALA A 244 -3.87 14.64 -2.93
N PRO A 245 -4.92 14.91 -3.71
CA PRO A 245 -5.86 16.00 -3.42
C PRO A 245 -6.33 15.90 -1.97
N LEU A 246 -6.44 17.04 -1.30
CA LEU A 246 -6.78 17.11 0.13
C LEU A 246 -8.17 16.51 0.43
N SER A 247 -9.07 16.43 -0.56
CA SER A 247 -10.32 15.67 -0.47
C SER A 247 -10.14 14.20 -0.08
N ASN A 248 -8.98 13.58 -0.34
CA ASN A 248 -8.69 12.21 0.12
C ASN A 248 -8.50 12.14 1.64
N MET A 249 -7.97 13.20 2.25
CA MET A 249 -7.87 13.29 3.71
C MET A 249 -9.26 13.24 4.34
N ALA A 250 -10.24 13.95 3.78
CA ALA A 250 -11.63 13.93 4.24
C ALA A 250 -12.23 12.50 4.21
N LEU A 251 -11.93 11.71 3.17
CA LEU A 251 -12.33 10.31 3.11
C LEU A 251 -11.68 9.49 4.24
N ILE A 252 -10.37 9.61 4.42
CA ILE A 252 -9.61 8.83 5.41
C ILE A 252 -10.00 9.22 6.85
N ALA A 253 -10.26 10.51 7.08
CA ALA A 253 -10.69 11.10 8.36
C ALA A 253 -12.17 10.86 8.69
N SER A 254 -12.91 10.14 7.85
CA SER A 254 -14.34 9.87 8.07
C SER A 254 -14.59 8.61 8.90
N ARG A 255 -15.72 8.58 9.59
CA ARG A 255 -16.19 7.37 10.28
C ARG A 255 -16.53 6.26 9.30
N LEU A 256 -16.98 6.60 8.08
CA LEU A 256 -17.22 5.62 7.01
C LEU A 256 -15.96 4.81 6.68
N HIS A 257 -14.81 5.47 6.55
CA HIS A 257 -13.55 4.80 6.27
C HIS A 257 -13.04 4.01 7.47
N LEU A 258 -13.18 4.53 8.69
CA LEU A 258 -12.83 3.78 9.90
C LEU A 258 -13.66 2.49 10.03
N VAL A 259 -14.97 2.56 9.78
CA VAL A 259 -15.86 1.40 9.85
C VAL A 259 -15.49 0.37 8.77
N TRP A 260 -15.10 0.82 7.58
CA TRP A 260 -14.59 -0.04 6.52
C TRP A 260 -13.31 -0.77 6.95
N ILE A 261 -12.28 -0.03 7.37
CA ILE A 261 -10.99 -0.63 7.73
C ILE A 261 -11.09 -1.53 8.96
N ALA A 262 -11.95 -1.19 9.93
CA ALA A 262 -12.24 -2.04 11.08
C ALA A 262 -12.82 -3.41 10.70
N THR A 263 -13.44 -3.50 9.52
CA THR A 263 -14.10 -4.69 9.01
C THR A 263 -13.21 -5.51 8.08
N VAL A 264 -12.45 -4.85 7.19
CA VAL A 264 -11.73 -5.53 6.10
C VAL A 264 -10.23 -5.65 6.34
N CYS A 265 -9.64 -4.80 7.18
CA CYS A 265 -8.20 -4.85 7.47
C CYS A 265 -7.90 -5.83 8.61
N GLY A 266 -6.62 -6.17 8.73
CA GLY A 266 -6.13 -7.00 9.83
C GLY A 266 -6.16 -6.26 11.17
N LYS A 267 -5.88 -6.99 12.25
CA LYS A 267 -5.71 -6.43 13.59
C LYS A 267 -4.38 -6.86 14.20
N LEU A 268 -3.82 -5.99 15.03
CA LEU A 268 -2.74 -6.34 15.95
C LEU A 268 -3.35 -6.42 17.34
N GLU A 269 -3.59 -7.64 17.81
CA GLU A 269 -4.47 -7.90 18.96
C GLU A 269 -5.86 -7.31 18.69
N THR A 270 -6.22 -6.21 19.34
CA THR A 270 -7.47 -5.47 19.16
C THR A 270 -7.32 -4.25 18.27
N ARG A 271 -6.10 -3.71 18.13
CA ARG A 271 -5.75 -2.49 17.39
C ARG A 271 -5.95 -2.67 15.89
N TYR A 272 -6.36 -1.61 15.21
CA TYR A 272 -6.46 -1.60 13.76
C TYR A 272 -5.06 -1.70 13.14
N ARG A 273 -4.90 -2.62 12.18
CA ARG A 273 -3.70 -2.69 11.34
C ARG A 273 -4.09 -2.32 9.91
N TYR A 274 -3.78 -1.08 9.53
CA TYR A 274 -4.14 -0.54 8.23
C TYR A 274 -3.47 -1.31 7.09
N SER A 275 -4.16 -1.41 5.97
CA SER A 275 -3.65 -2.03 4.75
C SER A 275 -4.09 -1.22 3.54
N ASN A 276 -3.14 -0.85 2.69
CA ASN A 276 -3.47 -0.25 1.40
C ASN A 276 -4.28 -1.22 0.52
N THR A 277 -3.86 -2.49 0.45
CA THR A 277 -4.48 -3.49 -0.43
C THR A 277 -5.88 -3.89 0.01
N LEU A 278 -6.13 -4.03 1.31
CA LEU A 278 -7.43 -4.44 1.83
C LEU A 278 -8.32 -3.27 2.24
N GLY A 279 -7.74 -2.15 2.69
CA GLY A 279 -8.49 -0.97 3.16
C GLY A 279 -8.73 0.02 2.03
N TRP A 280 -7.69 0.77 1.66
CA TRP A 280 -7.81 1.88 0.70
C TRP A 280 -8.24 1.42 -0.70
N ASN A 281 -7.55 0.44 -1.29
CA ASN A 281 -7.81 -0.02 -2.66
C ASN A 281 -9.19 -0.66 -2.86
N THR A 282 -9.84 -1.08 -1.78
CA THR A 282 -11.17 -1.69 -1.82
C THR A 282 -12.26 -0.73 -1.35
N PHE A 283 -11.90 0.45 -0.83
CA PHE A 283 -12.85 1.39 -0.25
C PHE A 283 -13.82 1.88 -1.34
N PRO A 284 -15.13 1.59 -1.23
CA PRO A 284 -16.06 1.80 -2.32
C PRO A 284 -16.55 3.26 -2.34
N VAL A 285 -15.78 4.13 -2.96
CA VAL A 285 -16.09 5.56 -3.11
C VAL A 285 -17.00 5.80 -4.32
N PRO A 286 -18.15 6.51 -4.16
CA PRO A 286 -18.98 6.90 -5.30
C PRO A 286 -18.26 7.92 -6.19
N THR A 287 -18.71 8.09 -7.44
CA THR A 287 -18.17 9.13 -8.31
C THR A 287 -18.31 10.51 -7.68
N LEU A 288 -17.17 11.18 -7.48
CA LEU A 288 -17.08 12.53 -6.92
C LEU A 288 -17.02 13.56 -8.04
N THR A 289 -17.98 14.47 -8.07
CA THR A 289 -17.94 15.66 -8.94
C THR A 289 -16.95 16.68 -8.39
N GLU A 290 -16.51 17.64 -9.19
CA GLU A 290 -15.59 18.70 -8.73
C GLU A 290 -16.15 19.48 -7.54
N LYS A 291 -17.47 19.77 -7.54
CA LYS A 291 -18.14 20.37 -6.38
C LYS A 291 -17.99 19.50 -5.12
N LYS A 292 -18.25 18.19 -5.22
CA LYS A 292 -18.12 17.27 -4.08
C LYS A 292 -16.67 17.18 -3.57
N LYS A 293 -15.69 17.20 -4.48
CA LYS A 293 -14.27 17.24 -4.09
C LYS A 293 -13.91 18.55 -3.38
N ALA A 294 -14.44 19.69 -3.84
CA ALA A 294 -14.25 20.98 -3.18
C ALA A 294 -14.89 21.01 -1.80
N ASP A 295 -16.12 20.50 -1.66
CA ASP A 295 -16.82 20.40 -0.37
C ASP A 295 -16.04 19.52 0.63
N LEU A 296 -15.52 18.37 0.18
CA LEU A 296 -14.67 17.49 0.99
C LEU A 296 -13.33 18.14 1.32
N THR A 297 -12.73 18.88 0.39
CA THR A 297 -11.48 19.62 0.63
C THR A 297 -11.67 20.64 1.75
N ARG A 298 -12.77 21.40 1.73
CA ARG A 298 -13.12 22.33 2.80
C ARG A 298 -13.24 21.62 4.16
N CYS A 299 -13.88 20.44 4.20
CA CYS A 299 -14.00 19.67 5.44
C CYS A 299 -12.63 19.21 5.98
N ALA A 300 -11.71 18.81 5.10
CA ALA A 300 -10.35 18.46 5.50
C ALA A 300 -9.56 19.68 6.02
N GLU A 301 -9.68 20.84 5.39
CA GLU A 301 -9.11 22.11 5.87
C GLU A 301 -9.65 22.47 7.26
N ASP A 302 -10.97 22.38 7.47
CA ASP A 302 -11.60 22.68 8.75
C ASP A 302 -11.09 21.75 9.87
N ILE A 303 -10.84 20.45 9.58
CA ILE A 303 -10.21 19.52 10.52
C ILE A 303 -8.77 19.93 10.86
N LEU A 304 -7.97 20.32 9.85
CA LEU A 304 -6.60 20.77 10.06
C LEU A 304 -6.54 22.05 10.90
N LEU A 305 -7.39 23.03 10.57
CA LEU A 305 -7.49 24.30 11.31
C LEU A 305 -7.94 24.08 12.76
N ALA A 306 -8.93 23.21 12.97
CA ALA A 306 -9.38 22.86 14.32
C ALA A 306 -8.23 22.25 15.14
N ARG A 307 -7.40 21.37 14.56
CA ARG A 307 -6.23 20.83 15.26
C ARG A 307 -5.21 21.93 15.61
N GLU A 308 -4.95 22.84 14.68
CA GLU A 308 -3.97 23.93 14.86
C GLU A 308 -4.34 24.87 16.01
N HIS A 309 -5.64 25.13 16.21
CA HIS A 309 -6.13 25.94 17.34
C HIS A 309 -5.75 25.40 18.73
N HIS A 310 -5.44 24.10 18.82
CA HIS A 310 -5.09 23.44 20.08
C HIS A 310 -3.58 23.20 20.23
N PHE A 311 -2.74 23.82 19.40
CA PHE A 311 -1.29 23.78 19.60
C PHE A 311 -0.93 24.27 21.02
N PRO A 312 -0.07 23.56 21.80
CA PRO A 312 0.83 22.49 21.39
C PRO A 312 0.36 21.05 21.67
N ALA A 313 -0.95 20.79 21.81
CA ALA A 313 -1.48 19.45 22.07
C ALA A 313 -1.05 18.45 20.97
N THR A 314 -0.71 17.22 21.37
CA THR A 314 -0.28 16.19 20.41
C THR A 314 -1.48 15.58 19.68
N ILE A 315 -1.23 14.95 18.53
CA ILE A 315 -2.26 14.17 17.82
C ILE A 315 -2.85 13.06 18.70
N ALA A 316 -2.10 12.52 19.67
CA ALA A 316 -2.63 11.54 20.61
C ALA A 316 -3.66 12.18 21.55
N ASP A 317 -3.36 13.36 22.09
CA ASP A 317 -4.25 14.11 23.00
C ASP A 317 -5.53 14.55 22.27
N LEU A 318 -5.39 15.09 21.06
CA LEU A 318 -6.52 15.57 20.25
C LEU A 318 -7.50 14.47 19.84
N TYR A 319 -7.03 13.22 19.76
CA TYR A 319 -7.83 12.06 19.36
C TYR A 319 -8.11 11.10 20.52
N ASP A 320 -7.87 11.53 21.76
CA ASP A 320 -8.35 10.82 22.93
C ASP A 320 -9.89 10.82 22.95
N PRO A 321 -10.58 9.67 23.06
CA PRO A 321 -12.03 9.62 22.96
C PRO A 321 -12.76 10.43 24.04
N GLU A 322 -12.19 10.48 25.24
CA GLU A 322 -12.78 11.18 26.39
C GLU A 322 -12.48 12.69 26.35
N ASN A 323 -11.31 13.07 25.80
CA ASN A 323 -10.79 14.44 25.85
C ASN A 323 -10.70 15.16 24.49
N MET A 324 -11.19 14.57 23.39
CA MET A 324 -11.16 15.22 22.06
C MET A 324 -11.90 16.57 22.11
N PRO A 325 -11.25 17.68 21.68
CA PRO A 325 -11.86 19.00 21.68
C PRO A 325 -13.17 19.08 20.89
N ALA A 326 -14.11 19.87 21.39
CA ALA A 326 -15.47 19.94 20.86
C ALA A 326 -15.54 20.48 19.43
N ASP A 327 -14.69 21.45 19.08
CA ASP A 327 -14.57 22.02 17.74
C ASP A 327 -13.95 21.02 16.75
N LEU A 328 -12.93 20.26 17.15
CA LEU A 328 -12.37 19.17 16.35
C LEU A 328 -13.40 18.06 16.09
N ARG A 329 -14.15 17.68 17.13
CA ARG A 329 -15.25 16.72 17.01
C ARG A 329 -16.34 17.22 16.05
N ALA A 330 -16.70 18.50 16.14
CA ALA A 330 -17.67 19.12 15.23
C ALA A 330 -17.16 19.18 13.78
N ALA A 331 -15.86 19.42 13.57
CA ALA A 331 -15.25 19.39 12.23
C ALA A 331 -15.33 17.98 11.61
N HIS A 332 -15.06 16.93 12.38
CA HIS A 332 -15.25 15.55 11.95
C HIS A 332 -16.71 15.21 11.68
N ASP A 333 -17.63 15.62 12.55
CA ASP A 333 -19.06 15.38 12.35
C ASP A 333 -19.59 16.04 11.07
N ARG A 334 -19.13 17.26 10.76
CA ARG A 334 -19.44 17.95 9.50
C ARG A 334 -18.86 17.22 8.29
N ASN A 335 -17.63 16.73 8.39
CA ASN A 335 -17.02 15.90 7.34
C ASN A 335 -17.85 14.63 7.06
N ASP A 336 -18.27 13.93 8.12
CA ASP A 336 -19.15 12.77 8.02
C ASP A 336 -20.49 13.16 7.39
N GLU A 337 -21.10 14.29 7.74
CA GLU A 337 -22.34 14.74 7.11
C GLU A 337 -22.23 14.85 5.60
N VAL A 338 -21.21 15.58 5.15
CA VAL A 338 -20.97 15.86 3.74
C VAL A 338 -20.74 14.55 3.00
N LEU A 339 -19.90 13.67 3.56
CA LEU A 339 -19.60 12.39 2.94
C LEU A 339 -20.83 11.47 2.91
N GLU A 340 -21.58 11.36 3.99
CA GLU A 340 -22.76 10.49 4.05
C GLU A 340 -23.87 10.96 3.09
N ARG A 341 -24.08 12.28 2.97
CA ARG A 341 -24.96 12.85 1.94
C ARG A 341 -24.49 12.52 0.52
N ILE A 342 -23.18 12.46 0.27
CA ILE A 342 -22.65 11.98 -1.02
C ILE A 342 -22.99 10.50 -1.26
N TYR A 343 -22.99 9.67 -0.22
CA TYR A 343 -23.26 8.23 -0.32
C TYR A 343 -24.75 7.89 -0.49
N ILE A 344 -25.64 8.51 0.30
CA ILE A 344 -27.07 8.15 0.36
C ILE A 344 -28.03 9.36 0.42
N GLY A 345 -27.53 10.60 0.36
CA GLY A 345 -28.36 11.82 0.42
C GLY A 345 -28.79 12.25 1.82
N ARG A 346 -28.41 11.51 2.86
CA ARG A 346 -28.68 11.79 4.28
C ARG A 346 -27.61 11.18 5.18
N ARG A 347 -27.70 11.39 6.49
CA ARG A 347 -26.90 10.68 7.49
C ARG A 347 -27.27 9.19 7.57
N PHE A 348 -26.28 8.35 7.84
CA PHE A 348 -26.51 6.95 8.24
C PHE A 348 -27.02 6.89 9.68
N LYS A 349 -27.84 5.89 9.98
CA LYS A 349 -28.42 5.64 11.29
C LYS A 349 -27.39 5.07 12.27
N ASN A 350 -26.52 4.19 11.79
CA ASN A 350 -25.51 3.49 12.60
C ASN A 350 -24.44 2.84 11.71
N ASP A 351 -23.43 2.26 12.35
CA ASP A 351 -22.31 1.62 11.65
C ASP A 351 -22.74 0.36 10.86
N THR A 352 -23.83 -0.31 11.25
CA THR A 352 -24.39 -1.43 10.47
C THR A 352 -24.90 -0.96 9.11
N GLU A 353 -25.68 0.12 9.07
CA GLU A 353 -26.16 0.70 7.80
C GLU A 353 -25.01 1.20 6.92
N ARG A 354 -23.96 1.78 7.55
CA ARG A 354 -22.73 2.18 6.84
C ARG A 354 -22.11 0.96 6.14
N LEU A 355 -21.87 -0.13 6.87
CA LEU A 355 -21.26 -1.34 6.32
C LEU A 355 -22.09 -2.00 5.23
N GLU A 356 -23.39 -2.16 5.44
CA GLU A 356 -24.29 -2.72 4.43
C GLU A 356 -24.20 -1.93 3.12
N LYS A 357 -24.18 -0.59 3.22
CA LYS A 357 -24.09 0.26 2.03
C LYS A 357 -22.73 0.19 1.34
N LEU A 358 -21.65 0.11 2.10
CA LEU A 358 -20.30 -0.05 1.56
C LEU A 358 -20.17 -1.39 0.83
N PHE A 359 -20.62 -2.50 1.42
CA PHE A 359 -20.59 -3.83 0.78
C PHE A 359 -21.47 -3.90 -0.48
N ASP A 360 -22.67 -3.29 -0.46
CA ASP A 360 -23.53 -3.15 -1.64
C ASP A 360 -22.80 -2.46 -2.80
N ARG A 361 -22.13 -1.33 -2.51
CA ARG A 361 -21.34 -0.59 -3.53
C ARG A 361 -20.14 -1.39 -4.01
N TYR A 362 -19.38 -2.00 -3.11
CA TYR A 362 -18.21 -2.81 -3.46
C TYR A 362 -18.59 -3.96 -4.40
N THR A 363 -19.69 -4.65 -4.11
CA THR A 363 -20.22 -5.74 -4.95
C THR A 363 -20.60 -5.24 -6.35
N LYS A 364 -21.23 -4.07 -6.45
CA LYS A 364 -21.60 -3.44 -7.73
C LYS A 364 -20.37 -3.05 -8.55
N MET A 365 -19.35 -2.49 -7.92
CA MET A 365 -18.10 -2.09 -8.58
C MET A 365 -17.34 -3.30 -9.13
N THR A 366 -17.18 -4.34 -8.32
CA THR A 366 -16.46 -5.57 -8.71
C THR A 366 -17.21 -6.36 -9.80
N THR A 367 -18.54 -6.45 -9.72
CA THR A 367 -19.36 -7.09 -10.76
C THR A 367 -19.28 -6.34 -12.10
N THR A 368 -19.26 -5.01 -12.08
CA THR A 368 -19.11 -4.17 -13.28
C THR A 368 -17.73 -4.35 -13.93
N GLN A 369 -16.68 -4.41 -13.11
CA GLN A 369 -15.32 -4.65 -13.57
C GLN A 369 -15.17 -6.04 -14.20
N ALA A 370 -15.75 -7.07 -13.59
CA ALA A 370 -15.75 -8.44 -14.14
C ALA A 370 -16.50 -8.55 -15.48
N LYS A 371 -17.58 -7.78 -15.68
CA LYS A 371 -18.29 -7.72 -16.97
C LYS A 371 -17.46 -7.06 -18.07
N ARG A 372 -16.75 -5.95 -17.77
CA ARG A 372 -15.86 -5.28 -18.73
C ARG A 372 -14.70 -6.18 -19.17
N TRP A 373 -14.16 -6.97 -18.26
CA TRP A 373 -13.09 -7.93 -18.59
C TRP A 373 -13.54 -9.07 -19.50
N LYS A 374 -14.82 -9.49 -19.42
CA LYS A 374 -15.36 -10.56 -20.27
C LYS A 374 -15.82 -10.08 -21.65
N SER A 375 -15.98 -8.76 -21.84
CA SER A 375 -16.41 -8.14 -23.10
C SER A 375 -15.25 -7.56 -23.92
N THR A 376 -14.01 -7.77 -23.48
CA THR A 376 -12.76 -7.42 -24.18
C THR A 376 -12.01 -8.69 -24.45
#